data_AF-W2TM59-F1
#
_entry.id   AF-W2TM59-F1
#
_cell.length_a   1.000
_cell.length_b   1.000
_cell.length_c   1.000
_cell.angle_alpha   90.00
_cell.angle_beta   90.00
_cell.angle_gamma   90.00
#
_symmetry.space_group_name_H-M   'P 1'
#
loop_
_entity.id
_entity.type
_entity.pdbx_description
1 polymer ?
#
loop_
_entity_poly.entity_id
_entity_poly.type
_entity_poly.pdbx_seq_one_letter_code
_entity_poly.pdbx_strand_id
1 'polypeptide(L)'
;MISSSCVSCPDMGNCDSATAEMSKRSRKINAIIEQDKKAEETVIKLLLLGAGESGKSTILKQMKIIHDNGFSQDEAAQKLSVVCANTVQSMGALIDGMRALNISFASKQCTEYAALVMKTLERKEEFQPLTEEMYK
;
A
#
# COMPACT_ATOMS: atom_id res chain seq x y z
N MET A 1 -60.42 26.13 45.35
CA MET A 1 -59.40 27.15 45.05
C MET A 1 -58.07 26.50 45.45
N ILE A 2 -57.17 26.10 44.56
CA ILE A 2 -56.47 26.84 43.50
C ILE A 2 -56.11 25.84 42.37
N SER A 3 -56.65 26.04 41.16
CA SER A 3 -55.93 26.33 39.91
C SER A 3 -54.69 25.43 39.66
N SER A 4 -54.77 24.44 38.78
CA SER A 4 -54.37 24.58 37.36
C SER A 4 -53.19 25.52 37.17
N SER A 5 -52.01 24.94 36.89
CA SER A 5 -50.99 25.60 36.09
C SER A 5 -50.31 24.54 35.23
N CYS A 6 -50.80 24.45 33.99
CA CYS A 6 -50.16 23.77 32.89
C CYS A 6 -48.82 24.48 32.64
N VAL A 7 -47.70 23.75 32.70
CA VAL A 7 -46.42 24.27 32.21
C VAL A 7 -46.50 24.27 30.69
N SER A 8 -46.88 25.43 30.16
CA SER A 8 -46.82 25.79 28.76
C SER A 8 -45.37 25.82 28.29
N CYS A 9 -44.97 24.92 27.40
CA CYS A 9 -43.78 25.10 26.59
C CYS A 9 -44.10 26.13 25.49
N PRO A 10 -43.46 27.31 25.44
CA PRO A 10 -43.72 28.32 24.42
C PRO A 10 -43.01 27.97 23.10
N ASP A 11 -43.81 28.04 22.05
CA ASP A 11 -43.57 28.52 20.69
C ASP A 11 -42.31 28.14 19.89
N MET A 12 -42.63 27.60 18.71
CA MET A 12 -41.83 27.53 17.50
C MET A 12 -41.00 28.80 17.23
N GLY A 13 -39.74 28.61 16.86
CA GLY A 13 -38.87 29.72 16.50
C GLY A 13 -37.64 29.30 15.71
N ASN A 14 -37.84 28.87 14.46
CA ASN A 14 -36.88 28.97 13.36
C ASN A 14 -35.52 28.25 13.50
N CYS A 15 -35.54 26.91 13.59
CA CYS A 15 -34.37 26.04 13.38
C CYS A 15 -34.67 24.83 12.45
N ASP A 16 -35.73 24.90 11.63
CA ASP A 16 -36.15 23.77 10.78
C ASP A 16 -35.30 23.56 9.53
N SER A 17 -34.58 24.58 9.05
CA SER A 17 -33.73 24.43 7.86
C SER A 17 -32.47 23.60 8.17
N ALA A 18 -31.84 23.83 9.33
CA ALA A 18 -30.64 23.09 9.73
C ALA A 18 -30.94 21.63 10.08
N THR A 19 -32.07 21.36 10.76
CA THR A 19 -32.50 19.99 11.12
C THR A 19 -33.03 19.22 9.92
N ALA A 20 -33.74 19.87 8.99
CA ALA A 20 -34.21 19.22 7.76
C ALA A 20 -33.04 18.88 6.81
N GLU A 21 -32.07 19.77 6.62
CA GLU A 21 -30.87 19.49 5.82
C GLU A 21 -30.01 18.41 6.47
N MET A 22 -29.87 18.41 7.80
CA MET A 22 -29.20 17.34 8.54
C MET A 22 -29.94 16.00 8.42
N SER A 23 -31.28 16.01 8.46
CA SER A 23 -32.10 14.81 8.24
C SER A 23 -31.97 14.29 6.81
N LYS A 24 -31.98 15.15 5.79
CA LYS A 24 -31.72 14.77 4.39
C LYS A 24 -30.32 14.17 4.23
N ARG A 25 -29.29 14.76 4.84
CA ARG A 25 -27.92 14.24 4.82
C ARG A 25 -27.84 12.88 5.52
N SER A 26 -28.47 12.73 6.67
CA SER A 26 -28.53 11.46 7.40
C SER A 26 -29.23 10.36 6.59
N ARG A 27 -30.35 10.67 5.92
CA ARG A 27 -31.03 9.74 5.01
C ARG A 27 -30.15 9.33 3.83
N LYS A 28 -29.43 10.27 3.23
CA LYS A 28 -28.46 9.98 2.15
C LYS A 28 -27.35 9.05 2.63
N ILE A 29 -26.80 9.31 3.82
CA ILE A 29 -25.76 8.46 4.42
C ILE A 29 -26.31 7.06 4.68
N ASN A 30 -27.49 6.93 5.29
CA ASN A 30 -28.11 5.62 5.55
C ASN A 30 -28.38 4.85 4.25
N ALA A 31 -28.80 5.52 3.18
CA ALA A 31 -28.99 4.89 1.88
C ALA A 31 -27.68 4.37 1.28
N ILE A 32 -26.58 5.13 1.39
CA ILE A 32 -25.24 4.70 0.96
C ILE A 32 -24.79 3.49 1.78
N ILE A 33 -24.93 3.53 3.11
CA ILE A 33 -24.55 2.43 4.00
C ILE A 33 -25.30 1.14 3.63
N GLU A 34 -26.59 1.24 3.34
CA GLU A 34 -27.39 0.07 2.99
C GLU A 34 -27.06 -0.47 1.59
N GLN A 35 -26.69 0.40 0.66
CA GLN A 35 -26.17 0.01 -0.64
C GLN A 35 -24.81 -0.69 -0.51
N ASP A 36 -23.88 -0.13 0.27
CA ASP A 36 -22.55 -0.70 0.51
C ASP A 36 -22.65 -2.05 1.23
N LYS A 37 -23.58 -2.19 2.18
CA LYS A 37 -23.85 -3.46 2.86
C LYS A 37 -24.29 -4.55 1.88
N LYS A 38 -25.23 -4.23 0.97
CA LYS A 38 -25.67 -5.18 -0.07
C LYS A 38 -24.55 -5.53 -1.03
N ALA A 39 -23.70 -4.56 -1.39
CA ALA A 39 -22.53 -4.83 -2.21
C ALA A 39 -21.55 -5.78 -1.48
N GLU A 40 -21.26 -5.52 -0.21
CA GLU A 40 -20.35 -6.33 0.61
C GLU A 40 -20.86 -7.77 0.82
N GLU A 41 -22.18 -7.97 0.96
CA GLU A 41 -22.80 -9.30 1.05
C GLU A 41 -22.52 -10.17 -0.19
N THR A 42 -22.28 -9.56 -1.36
CA THR A 42 -21.91 -10.29 -2.59
C THR A 42 -20.41 -10.53 -2.74
N VAL A 43 -19.57 -9.92 -1.90
CA VAL A 43 -18.10 -10.04 -2.00
C VAL A 43 -17.61 -11.33 -1.35
N ILE A 44 -16.92 -12.15 -2.14
CA ILE A 44 -16.25 -13.37 -1.65
C ILE A 44 -14.86 -12.98 -1.11
N LYS A 45 -14.63 -13.21 0.19
CA LYS A 45 -13.35 -12.95 0.86
C LYS A 45 -12.49 -14.22 0.85
N LEU A 46 -11.29 -14.15 0.27
CA LEU A 46 -10.34 -15.25 0.19
C LEU A 46 -9.11 -14.96 1.06
N LEU A 47 -8.65 -15.95 1.83
CA LEU A 47 -7.44 -15.87 2.63
C LEU A 47 -6.39 -16.82 2.09
N LEU A 48 -5.24 -16.27 1.67
CA LEU A 48 -4.09 -17.06 1.23
C LEU A 48 -3.15 -17.29 2.41
N LEU A 49 -3.03 -18.54 2.85
CA LEU A 49 -2.13 -18.96 3.93
C LEU A 49 -0.91 -19.70 3.36
N GLY A 50 0.24 -19.53 4.02
CA GLY A 50 1.48 -20.19 3.63
C GLY A 50 2.69 -19.58 4.36
N ALA A 51 3.81 -20.31 4.38
CA ALA A 51 5.06 -19.86 4.97
C ALA A 51 5.58 -18.54 4.37
N GLY A 52 6.53 -17.87 5.04
CA GLY A 52 7.25 -16.75 4.44
C GLY A 52 7.75 -17.12 3.03
N GLU A 53 7.69 -16.17 2.10
CA GLU A 53 8.22 -16.34 0.73
C GLU A 53 7.55 -17.41 -0.15
N SER A 54 6.46 -18.05 0.30
CA SER A 54 5.73 -19.10 -0.44
C SER A 54 5.00 -18.64 -1.72
N GLY A 55 5.24 -17.41 -2.19
CA GLY A 55 4.64 -16.90 -3.42
C GLY A 55 3.20 -16.36 -3.30
N LYS A 56 2.68 -16.15 -2.09
CA LYS A 56 1.31 -15.57 -1.89
C LYS A 56 1.12 -14.24 -2.62
N SER A 57 2.09 -13.34 -2.50
CA SER A 57 2.07 -12.06 -3.21
C SER A 57 2.17 -12.23 -4.73
N THR A 58 2.82 -13.31 -5.20
CA THR A 58 2.90 -13.63 -6.63
C THR A 58 1.52 -14.05 -7.17
N ILE A 59 0.79 -14.89 -6.44
CA ILE A 59 -0.58 -15.27 -6.81
C ILE A 59 -1.48 -14.03 -6.89
N LEU A 60 -1.41 -13.13 -5.91
CA LEU A 60 -2.19 -11.89 -5.91
C LEU A 60 -1.82 -10.98 -7.10
N LYS A 61 -0.52 -10.87 -7.43
CA LYS A 61 -0.07 -10.12 -8.62
C LYS A 61 -0.62 -10.73 -9.91
N GLN A 62 -0.66 -12.06 -10.02
CA GLN A 62 -1.25 -12.74 -11.18
C GLN A 62 -2.77 -12.52 -11.26
N MET A 63 -3.48 -12.54 -10.14
CA MET A 63 -4.91 -12.21 -10.11
C MET A 63 -5.17 -10.80 -10.65
N LYS A 64 -4.32 -9.82 -10.28
CA LYS A 64 -4.41 -8.46 -10.82
C LYS A 64 -4.18 -8.41 -12.34
N ILE A 65 -3.18 -9.14 -12.85
CA ILE A 65 -2.91 -9.21 -14.28
C ILE A 65 -4.09 -9.78 -15.07
N ILE A 66 -4.73 -10.82 -14.55
CA ILE A 66 -5.79 -11.55 -15.27
C ILE A 66 -7.16 -10.84 -15.15
N HIS A 67 -7.45 -10.21 -14.01
CA HIS A 67 -8.80 -9.73 -13.69
C HIS A 67 -8.93 -8.20 -13.53
N ASP A 68 -7.83 -7.45 -13.42
CA ASP A 68 -7.85 -6.02 -13.06
C ASP A 68 -6.92 -5.20 -13.96
N ASN A 69 -7.08 -5.34 -15.29
CA ASN A 69 -6.38 -4.56 -16.34
C ASN A 69 -4.84 -4.45 -16.24
N GLY A 70 -4.20 -5.29 -15.43
CA GLY A 70 -2.75 -5.26 -15.24
C GLY A 70 -2.26 -4.13 -14.31
N PHE A 71 -0.99 -3.74 -14.48
CA PHE A 71 -0.37 -2.66 -13.69
C PHE A 71 -0.31 -1.38 -14.52
N SER A 72 -0.61 -0.24 -13.89
CA SER A 72 -0.45 1.06 -14.54
C SER A 72 1.03 1.41 -14.73
N GLN A 73 1.29 2.39 -15.60
CA GLN A 73 2.66 2.90 -15.82
C GLN A 73 3.25 3.49 -14.52
N ASP A 74 2.43 4.18 -13.72
CA ASP A 74 2.85 4.73 -12.43
C ASP A 74 3.20 3.62 -11.43
N GLU A 75 2.40 2.55 -11.37
CA GLU A 75 2.71 1.39 -10.53
C GLU A 75 3.98 0.67 -10.97
N ALA A 76 4.24 0.61 -12.28
CA ALA A 76 5.47 0.05 -12.82
C ALA A 76 6.69 0.92 -12.46
N ALA A 77 6.57 2.25 -12.57
CA ALA A 77 7.62 3.19 -12.20
C ALA A 77 7.98 3.08 -10.71
N GLN A 78 6.98 2.96 -9.84
CA GLN A 78 7.19 2.76 -8.40
C GLN A 78 7.90 1.43 -8.08
N LYS A 79 7.72 0.39 -8.91
CA LYS A 79 8.40 -0.90 -8.72
C LYS A 79 9.86 -0.88 -9.17
N LEU A 80 10.27 0.04 -10.03
CA LEU A 80 11.65 0.08 -10.53
C LEU A 80 12.65 0.24 -9.39
N SER A 81 12.41 1.16 -8.45
CA SER A 81 13.29 1.36 -7.29
C SER A 81 13.42 0.09 -6.45
N VAL A 82 12.32 -0.65 -6.29
CA VAL A 82 12.31 -1.93 -5.56
C VAL A 82 13.11 -3.01 -6.31
N VAL A 83 12.99 -3.09 -7.63
CA VAL A 83 13.76 -4.04 -8.45
C VAL A 83 15.26 -3.76 -8.34
N CYS A 84 15.64 -2.48 -8.41
CA CYS A 84 17.03 -2.06 -8.30
C CYS A 84 17.59 -2.34 -6.90
N ALA A 85 16.85 -1.98 -5.85
CA ALA A 85 17.22 -2.30 -4.47
C ALA A 85 17.41 -3.81 -4.26
N ASN A 86 16.45 -4.62 -4.71
CA ASN A 86 16.53 -6.09 -4.63
C ASN A 86 17.75 -6.64 -5.37
N THR A 87 18.11 -6.03 -6.51
CA THR A 87 19.28 -6.44 -7.31
C THR A 87 20.58 -6.17 -6.54
N VAL A 88 20.75 -4.97 -5.99
CA VAL A 88 21.95 -4.59 -5.22
C VAL A 88 22.04 -5.42 -3.93
N GLN A 89 20.92 -5.62 -3.23
CA GLN A 89 20.87 -6.48 -2.03
C GLN A 89 21.22 -7.93 -2.35
N SER A 90 20.74 -8.47 -3.48
CA SER A 90 21.09 -9.82 -3.93
C SER A 90 22.59 -9.92 -4.26
N MET A 91 23.17 -8.89 -4.88
CA MET A 91 24.62 -8.83 -5.12
C MET A 91 25.41 -8.82 -3.81
N GLY A 92 24.99 -8.04 -2.81
CA GLY A 92 25.59 -8.04 -1.48
C GLY A 92 25.55 -9.42 -0.81
N ALA A 93 24.39 -10.08 -0.84
CA ALA A 93 24.23 -11.43 -0.30
C ALA A 93 25.16 -12.45 -0.99
N LEU A 94 25.36 -12.33 -2.31
CA LEU A 94 26.32 -13.16 -3.05
C LEU A 94 27.76 -12.88 -2.62
N ILE A 95 28.15 -11.61 -2.46
CA ILE A 95 29.50 -11.23 -2.02
C ILE A 95 29.78 -11.76 -0.62
N ASP A 96 28.83 -11.65 0.31
CA ASP A 96 28.97 -12.20 1.65
C ASP A 96 29.04 -13.74 1.64
N GLY A 97 28.25 -14.39 0.78
CA GLY A 97 28.34 -15.83 0.55
C GLY A 97 29.72 -16.25 0.02
N MET A 98 30.28 -15.51 -0.94
CA MET A 98 31.64 -15.76 -1.45
C MET A 98 32.70 -15.65 -0.34
N ARG A 99 32.59 -14.65 0.54
CA ARG A 99 33.48 -14.49 1.70
C ARG A 99 33.36 -15.66 2.67
N ALA A 100 32.13 -16.08 2.99
CA ALA A 100 31.88 -17.21 3.89
C ALA A 100 32.45 -18.52 3.34
N LEU A 101 32.39 -18.71 2.02
CA LEU A 101 32.89 -19.90 1.33
C LEU A 101 34.37 -19.78 0.91
N ASN A 102 35.06 -18.69 1.23
CA ASN A 102 36.43 -18.39 0.81
C ASN A 102 36.65 -18.46 -0.72
N ILE A 103 35.66 -18.02 -1.50
CA ILE A 103 35.74 -17.94 -2.96
C ILE A 103 36.33 -16.58 -3.34
N SER A 104 37.45 -16.58 -4.05
CA SER A 104 38.09 -15.37 -4.55
C SER A 104 37.46 -14.86 -5.85
N PHE A 105 37.52 -13.55 -6.07
CA PHE A 105 37.11 -12.95 -7.34
C PHE A 105 38.11 -13.31 -8.45
N ALA A 106 37.58 -13.56 -9.65
CA ALA A 106 38.39 -13.92 -10.82
C ALA A 106 39.23 -12.76 -11.36
N SER A 107 38.80 -11.51 -11.13
CA SER A 107 39.51 -10.32 -11.59
C SER A 107 39.60 -9.25 -10.50
N LYS A 108 40.62 -8.40 -10.57
CA LYS A 108 40.80 -7.28 -9.64
C LYS A 108 39.66 -6.25 -9.75
N GLN A 109 39.11 -6.07 -10.95
CA GLN A 109 37.96 -5.18 -11.19
C GLN A 109 36.72 -5.63 -10.41
N CYS A 110 36.44 -6.94 -10.36
CA CYS A 110 35.32 -7.48 -9.59
C CYS A 110 35.45 -7.18 -8.10
N THR A 111 36.67 -7.15 -7.56
CA THR A 111 36.91 -6.77 -6.15
C THR A 111 36.55 -5.30 -5.90
N GLU A 112 36.87 -4.41 -6.83
CA GLU A 112 36.53 -2.98 -6.74
C GLU A 112 35.02 -2.76 -6.85
N TYR A 113 34.34 -3.45 -7.77
CA TYR A 113 32.88 -3.41 -7.87
C TYR A 113 32.18 -3.98 -6.63
N ALA A 114 32.70 -5.07 -6.07
CA ALA A 114 32.17 -5.64 -4.83
C ALA A 114 32.30 -4.64 -3.66
N ALA A 115 33.42 -3.94 -3.54
CA ALA A 115 33.59 -2.89 -2.54
C ALA A 115 32.59 -1.73 -2.74
N LEU A 116 32.31 -1.34 -4.00
CA LEU A 116 31.31 -0.32 -4.30
C LEU A 116 29.90 -0.76 -3.87
N VAL A 117 29.47 -1.97 -4.23
CA VAL A 117 28.17 -2.54 -3.84
C VAL A 117 28.00 -2.56 -2.33
N MET A 118 29.00 -3.03 -1.59
CA MET A 118 28.94 -3.09 -0.13
C MET A 118 28.84 -1.69 0.49
N LYS A 119 29.59 -0.71 -0.04
CA LYS A 119 29.51 0.70 0.39
C LYS A 119 28.13 1.31 0.13
N THR A 120 27.51 1.00 -1.01
CA THR A 120 26.15 1.45 -1.33
C THR A 120 25.12 0.88 -0.35
N LEU A 121 25.24 -0.41 0.00
CA LEU A 121 24.37 -1.07 0.97
C LEU A 121 24.54 -0.51 2.39
N GLU A 122 25.78 -0.22 2.80
CA GLU A 122 26.06 0.43 4.11
C GLU A 122 25.39 1.80 4.23
N ARG A 123 25.34 2.55 3.12
CA ARG A 123 24.72 3.88 3.05
C ARG A 123 23.21 3.86 2.86
N LYS A 124 22.62 2.68 2.61
CA LYS A 124 21.20 2.49 2.28
C LYS A 124 20.74 3.29 1.06
N GLU A 125 21.64 3.48 0.11
CA GLU A 125 21.40 4.29 -1.10
C GLU A 125 20.76 3.44 -2.22
N GLU A 126 20.51 2.15 -2.03
CA GLU A 126 20.00 1.25 -3.07
C GLU A 126 18.57 1.54 -3.51
N PHE A 127 17.81 2.30 -2.72
CA PHE A 127 16.46 2.75 -3.04
C PHE A 127 16.42 4.08 -3.80
N GLN A 128 17.58 4.72 -3.98
CA GLN A 128 17.64 5.95 -4.79
C GLN A 128 17.26 5.61 -6.24
N PRO A 129 16.42 6.43 -6.88
CA PRO A 129 16.09 6.23 -8.28
C PRO A 129 17.39 6.28 -9.10
N LEU A 130 17.56 5.33 -10.02
CA LEU A 130 18.70 5.37 -10.94
C LEU A 130 18.65 6.71 -11.68
N THR A 131 19.69 7.49 -11.49
CA THR A 131 19.87 8.73 -12.25
C THR A 131 20.19 8.36 -13.70
N GLU A 132 19.70 9.16 -14.66
CA GLU A 132 20.00 8.95 -16.08
C GLU A 132 21.51 8.95 -16.39
N GLU A 133 22.31 9.54 -15.51
CA GLU A 133 23.77 9.54 -15.62
C GLU A 133 24.40 8.16 -15.44
N MET A 134 23.70 7.19 -14.84
CA MET A 134 24.19 5.81 -14.70
C MET A 134 24.03 4.96 -15.97
N TYR A 135 23.30 5.46 -16.97
CA TYR A 135 23.06 4.78 -18.26
C TYR A 135 23.99 5.26 -19.39
N LYS A 136 24.90 6.19 -19.11
CA LYS A 136 25.91 6.72 -20.05
C LYS A 136 27.26 6.07 -19.81
#